data_AF-A0A7S3PWX5-F1
#
_entry.id   AF-A0A7S3PWX5-F1
#
_cell.length_a   1.000
_cell.length_b   1.000
_cell.length_c   1.000
_cell.angle_alpha   90.00
_cell.angle_beta   90.00
_cell.angle_gamma   90.00
#
_symmetry.space_group_name_H-M   'P 1'
#
loop_
_entity.id
_entity.type
_entity.pdbx_description
1 polymer ?
#
loop_
_entity_poly.entity_id
_entity_poly.type
_entity_poly.pdbx_seq_one_letter_code
_entity_poly.pdbx_strand_id
1 'polypeptide(L)'
;FRDLDDEVKDSLILEEASEGGVFTGFPSFPSKSHTRRSMSKKALFRDPVWKEKWHSARWGDHIEREKIEQRRKAKKVDKLIEQIPSNILRSPELAALSDDEIEDAIKTYMIANSRRSKSQKERLSKRQVILQTLQRKRESGERDSKQIQYNEDRFSGENTSRPSLSGPTLDVFMKQNDEFQKKALQEQQRKRSERATNAYQTRIRNLEKKQHLENSQFMRETIERKCNVLSGCEKSYRADQIIEALNRIISALNYSIKPELKDVELILEPIRLSKRKIILKDILYICFGLVGKCIPDLQLSDEDLKEYYNGASLAKVDQTKKKFITRSTVPELGGFVLFMLRQQDANIQ
;
A
#
# COMPACT_ATOMS: atom_id res chain seq x y z
N PHE A 1 0.98 57.11 21.95
CA PHE A 1 1.78 56.12 22.67
C PHE A 1 1.70 54.81 21.87
N ARG A 2 2.23 54.80 20.64
CA ARG A 2 3.63 54.55 20.23
C ARG A 2 4.11 53.13 20.56
N ASP A 3 3.75 52.22 19.66
CA ASP A 3 4.62 51.34 18.85
C ASP A 3 6.08 51.22 19.30
N LEU A 4 6.34 50.59 20.44
CA LEU A 4 7.64 50.04 20.79
C LEU A 4 7.44 48.69 21.49
N ASP A 5 8.31 47.74 21.13
CA ASP A 5 8.67 46.53 21.91
C ASP A 5 8.13 45.15 21.48
N ASP A 6 7.91 44.91 20.18
CA ASP A 6 7.83 43.53 19.65
C ASP A 6 9.14 43.04 18.99
N GLU A 7 10.10 43.92 18.66
CA GLU A 7 11.40 43.54 18.06
C GLU A 7 12.48 43.13 19.08
N VAL A 8 12.32 43.47 20.36
CA VAL A 8 13.32 43.17 21.41
C VAL A 8 13.12 41.78 22.03
N LYS A 9 11.96 41.13 21.82
CA LYS A 9 11.70 39.79 22.37
C LYS A 9 12.28 38.63 21.56
N ASP A 10 12.53 38.81 20.27
CA ASP A 10 13.08 37.74 19.41
C ASP A 10 14.62 37.70 19.40
N SER A 11 15.29 38.72 19.93
CA SER A 11 16.77 38.80 20.00
C SER A 11 17.39 38.17 21.26
N LEU A 12 16.57 37.74 22.23
CA LEU A 12 17.04 37.16 23.51
C LEU A 12 16.93 35.62 23.61
N ILE A 13 16.71 34.91 22.51
CA ILE A 13 16.63 33.42 22.46
C ILE A 13 17.69 32.85 21.51
N LEU A 14 18.89 33.45 21.52
CA LEU A 14 20.01 33.04 20.68
C LEU A 14 21.29 33.12 21.52
N GLU A 15 21.44 32.21 22.48
CA GLU A 15 22.72 31.68 22.98
C GLU A 15 22.47 30.86 24.26
N GLU A 16 21.98 29.62 24.12
CA GLU A 16 22.15 28.58 25.15
C GLU A 16 21.61 27.24 24.60
N ALA A 17 22.37 26.62 23.70
CA ALA A 17 22.19 25.22 23.34
C ALA A 17 23.50 24.63 22.82
N SER A 18 24.57 24.86 23.58
CA SER A 18 25.86 24.23 23.39
C SER A 18 26.39 23.89 24.78
N GLU A 19 25.87 22.81 25.38
CA GLU A 19 26.59 21.90 26.27
C GLU A 19 25.61 20.94 26.96
N GLY A 20 26.05 19.70 27.19
CA GLY A 20 25.36 18.76 28.07
C GLY A 20 24.63 17.62 27.36
N GLY A 21 25.40 16.65 26.86
CA GLY A 21 24.88 15.35 26.46
C GLY A 21 24.29 14.58 27.64
N VAL A 22 22.97 14.48 27.69
CA VAL A 22 22.25 13.35 28.29
C VAL A 22 21.13 13.01 27.31
N PHE A 23 21.09 11.75 26.86
CA PHE A 23 20.13 11.25 25.87
C PHE A 23 18.73 11.13 26.49
N THR A 24 18.10 12.25 26.87
CA THR A 24 16.66 12.28 27.15
C THR A 24 15.96 12.32 25.80
N GLY A 25 15.34 11.21 25.39
CA GLY A 25 14.75 11.01 24.05
C GLY A 25 13.61 11.97 23.66
N PHE A 26 13.34 13.02 24.43
CA PHE A 26 12.36 14.05 24.13
C PHE A 26 13.05 15.42 24.11
N PRO A 27 12.98 16.15 22.99
CA PRO A 27 13.45 17.53 22.97
C PRO A 27 12.63 18.34 23.97
N SER A 28 13.30 19.01 24.90
CA SER A 28 12.70 19.87 25.93
C SER A 28 11.88 21.02 25.33
N PHE A 29 12.19 21.40 24.08
CA PHE A 29 11.50 22.46 23.36
C PHE A 29 10.95 21.96 22.01
N PRO A 30 9.77 22.47 21.59
CA PRO A 30 9.24 22.17 20.28
C PRO A 30 10.20 22.66 19.19
N SER A 31 10.32 21.90 18.10
CA SER A 31 11.13 22.31 16.95
C SER A 31 10.71 23.70 16.43
N LYS A 32 11.66 24.47 15.88
CA LYS A 32 11.39 25.79 15.27
C LYS A 32 10.24 25.74 14.24
N SER A 33 10.14 24.64 13.47
CA SER A 33 9.04 24.38 12.53
C SER A 33 7.68 24.25 13.23
N HIS A 34 7.63 23.57 14.37
CA HIS A 34 6.43 23.44 15.19
C HIS A 34 6.00 24.81 15.75
N THR A 35 6.94 25.61 16.27
CA THR A 35 6.67 26.96 16.76
C THR A 35 6.11 27.86 15.66
N ARG A 36 6.72 27.87 14.47
CA ARG A 36 6.22 28.65 13.32
C ARG A 36 4.80 28.25 12.90
N ARG A 37 4.50 26.95 12.84
CA ARG A 37 3.16 26.43 12.52
C ARG A 37 2.14 26.81 13.61
N SER A 38 2.55 26.75 14.88
CA SER A 38 1.71 27.14 16.01
C SER A 38 1.35 28.63 15.96
N MET A 39 2.34 29.50 15.74
CA MET A 39 2.13 30.94 15.60
C MET A 39 1.26 31.30 14.39
N SER A 40 1.49 30.65 13.25
CA SER A 40 0.65 30.84 12.05
C SER A 40 -0.81 30.46 12.31
N LYS A 41 -1.07 29.37 13.05
CA LYS A 41 -2.43 28.99 13.46
C LYS A 41 -3.02 29.99 14.43
N LYS A 42 -2.26 30.47 15.42
CA LYS A 42 -2.73 31.51 16.35
C LYS A 42 -3.09 32.80 15.61
N ALA A 43 -2.30 33.20 14.61
CA ALA A 43 -2.59 34.36 13.76
C ALA A 43 -3.92 34.18 13.00
N LEU A 44 -4.16 33.01 12.39
CA LEU A 44 -5.44 32.68 11.76
C LEU A 44 -6.63 32.75 12.74
N PHE A 45 -6.45 32.31 13.99
CA PHE A 45 -7.50 32.38 15.01
C PHE A 45 -7.75 33.80 15.56
N ARG A 46 -6.82 34.74 15.34
CA ARG A 46 -7.00 36.16 15.68
C ARG A 46 -7.84 36.89 14.63
N ASP A 47 -7.87 36.40 13.39
CA ASP A 47 -8.74 36.94 12.34
C ASP A 47 -10.22 36.66 12.68
N PRO A 48 -11.05 37.70 12.91
CA PRO A 48 -12.45 37.53 13.29
C PRO A 48 -13.26 36.83 12.19
N VAL A 49 -12.96 37.10 10.91
CA VAL A 49 -13.67 36.52 9.77
C VAL A 49 -13.39 35.03 9.68
N TRP A 50 -12.13 34.64 9.89
CA TRP A 50 -11.76 33.23 9.90
C TRP A 50 -12.37 32.51 11.10
N LYS A 51 -12.36 33.12 12.28
CA LYS A 51 -12.93 32.57 13.52
C LYS A 51 -14.44 32.33 13.39
N GLU A 52 -15.17 33.29 12.83
CA GLU A 52 -16.60 33.15 12.54
C GLU A 52 -16.86 32.00 11.55
N LYS A 53 -16.14 31.97 10.42
CA LYS A 53 -16.25 30.85 9.45
C LYS A 53 -15.94 29.50 10.08
N TRP A 54 -14.91 29.43 10.93
CA TRP A 54 -14.54 28.20 11.64
C TRP A 54 -15.61 27.78 12.63
N HIS A 55 -16.20 28.74 13.36
CA HIS A 55 -17.29 28.51 14.29
C HIS A 55 -18.54 28.02 13.56
N SER A 56 -18.99 28.70 12.52
CA SER A 56 -20.14 28.28 11.70
C SER A 56 -19.92 26.92 11.03
N ALA A 57 -18.69 26.61 10.61
CA ALA A 57 -18.38 25.29 10.03
C ALA A 57 -18.47 24.14 11.05
N ARG A 58 -18.12 24.37 12.32
CA ARG A 58 -18.16 23.34 13.37
C ARG A 58 -19.49 23.27 14.10
N TRP A 59 -19.99 24.43 14.49
CA TRP A 59 -21.11 24.62 15.41
C TRP A 59 -22.31 25.31 14.77
N GLY A 60 -22.22 25.76 13.52
CA GLY A 60 -23.35 26.38 12.82
C GLY A 60 -24.45 25.38 12.45
N ASP A 61 -25.55 25.92 11.94
CA ASP A 61 -26.74 25.15 11.63
C ASP A 61 -26.45 24.01 10.65
N HIS A 62 -26.98 22.84 10.97
CA HIS A 62 -26.84 21.65 10.14
C HIS A 62 -27.38 21.88 8.72
N ILE A 63 -28.47 22.63 8.60
CA ILE A 63 -29.14 22.94 7.34
C ILE A 63 -28.23 23.78 6.42
N GLU A 64 -27.54 24.79 6.98
CA GLU A 64 -26.61 25.60 6.19
C GLU A 64 -25.40 24.78 5.74
N ARG A 65 -24.88 23.91 6.60
CA ARG A 65 -23.77 23.01 6.25
C ARG A 65 -24.14 22.09 5.09
N GLU A 66 -25.33 21.51 5.13
CA GLU A 66 -25.82 20.65 4.06
C GLU A 66 -25.96 21.42 2.73
N LYS A 67 -26.53 22.64 2.76
CA LYS A 67 -26.62 23.50 1.58
C LYS A 67 -25.24 23.85 1.00
N ILE A 68 -24.26 24.17 1.85
CA ILE A 68 -22.89 24.46 1.43
C ILE A 68 -22.25 23.20 0.80
N GLU A 69 -22.46 22.03 1.40
CA GLU A 69 -21.93 20.78 0.88
C GLU A 69 -22.54 20.41 -0.47
N GLN A 70 -23.86 20.58 -0.63
CA GLN A 70 -24.56 20.39 -1.90
C GLN A 70 -24.01 21.35 -2.97
N ARG A 71 -23.83 22.63 -2.67
CA ARG A 71 -23.18 23.60 -3.58
C ARG A 71 -21.77 23.19 -3.97
N ARG A 72 -20.98 22.67 -3.03
CA ARG A 72 -19.63 22.16 -3.30
C ARG A 72 -19.65 20.91 -4.18
N LYS A 73 -20.63 20.02 -4.00
CA LYS A 73 -20.83 18.84 -4.84
C LYS A 73 -21.24 19.25 -6.26
N ALA A 74 -22.18 20.18 -6.41
CA ALA A 74 -22.57 20.73 -7.70
C ALA A 74 -21.38 21.32 -8.46
N LYS A 75 -20.61 22.23 -7.82
CA LYS A 75 -19.39 22.81 -8.42
C LYS A 75 -18.33 21.77 -8.82
N LYS A 76 -18.27 20.63 -8.13
CA LYS A 76 -17.36 19.53 -8.51
C LYS A 76 -17.87 18.81 -9.75
N VAL A 77 -19.18 18.58 -9.84
CA VAL A 77 -19.82 17.99 -11.02
C VAL A 77 -19.61 18.90 -12.23
N ASP A 78 -19.84 20.21 -12.08
CA ASP A 78 -19.62 21.17 -13.18
C ASP A 78 -18.18 21.15 -13.68
N LYS A 79 -17.20 21.18 -12.76
CA LYS A 79 -15.77 21.06 -13.11
C LYS A 79 -15.43 19.73 -13.78
N LEU A 80 -16.08 18.65 -13.40
CA LEU A 80 -15.91 17.34 -14.04
C LEU A 80 -16.46 17.35 -15.46
N ILE A 81 -17.61 18.01 -15.69
CA ILE A 81 -18.20 18.19 -17.02
C ILE A 81 -17.29 19.05 -17.90
N GLU A 82 -16.76 20.15 -17.38
CA GLU A 82 -15.80 21.02 -18.08
C GLU A 82 -14.51 20.30 -18.50
N GLN A 83 -14.11 19.27 -17.75
CA GLN A 83 -12.93 18.45 -18.06
C GLN A 83 -13.17 17.44 -19.19
N ILE A 84 -14.42 17.16 -19.56
CA ILE A 84 -14.73 16.26 -20.67
C ILE A 84 -14.40 17.01 -21.97
N PRO A 85 -13.46 16.51 -22.78
CA PRO A 85 -13.14 17.11 -24.06
C PRO A 85 -14.40 17.25 -24.93
N SER A 86 -14.65 18.46 -25.45
CA SER A 86 -15.89 18.79 -26.18
C SER A 86 -16.07 17.99 -27.46
N ASN A 87 -14.97 17.47 -28.03
CA ASN A 87 -14.97 16.54 -29.17
C ASN A 87 -15.58 15.17 -28.82
N ILE A 88 -15.53 14.73 -27.56
CA ILE A 88 -16.16 13.47 -27.13
C ILE A 88 -17.68 13.62 -27.05
N LEU A 89 -18.17 14.75 -26.53
CA LEU A 89 -19.61 15.03 -26.44
C LEU A 89 -20.26 15.26 -27.82
N ARG A 90 -19.46 15.64 -28.82
CA ARG A 90 -19.90 15.83 -30.21
C ARG A 90 -19.47 14.70 -31.13
N SER A 91 -18.96 13.59 -30.60
CA SER A 91 -18.49 12.51 -31.46
C SER A 91 -19.67 11.83 -32.15
N PRO A 92 -19.54 11.47 -33.45
CA PRO A 92 -20.58 10.72 -34.15
C PRO A 92 -20.78 9.33 -33.54
N GLU A 93 -19.75 8.78 -32.89
CA GLU A 93 -19.81 7.51 -32.16
C GLU A 93 -20.76 7.57 -30.96
N LEU A 94 -20.75 8.67 -30.19
CA LEU A 94 -21.67 8.86 -29.07
C LEU A 94 -23.11 9.07 -29.56
N ALA A 95 -23.28 9.78 -30.68
CA ALA A 95 -24.58 10.02 -31.30
C ALA A 95 -25.19 8.77 -31.96
N ALA A 96 -24.34 7.79 -32.33
CA ALA A 96 -24.76 6.53 -32.91
C ALA A 96 -25.18 5.49 -31.86
N LEU A 97 -24.80 5.68 -30.59
CA LEU A 97 -25.23 4.81 -29.50
C LEU A 97 -26.72 5.02 -29.23
N SER A 98 -27.43 3.91 -29.09
CA SER A 98 -28.83 3.93 -28.66
C SER A 98 -28.95 4.34 -27.19
N ASP A 99 -30.06 4.97 -26.82
CA ASP A 99 -30.33 5.36 -25.43
C ASP A 99 -30.26 4.14 -24.47
N ASP A 100 -30.65 2.96 -24.95
CA ASP A 100 -30.59 1.70 -24.20
C ASP A 100 -29.14 1.27 -23.90
N GLU A 101 -28.23 1.41 -24.87
CA GLU A 101 -26.80 1.11 -24.69
C GLU A 101 -26.13 2.09 -23.73
N ILE A 102 -26.51 3.38 -23.82
CA ILE A 102 -26.05 4.41 -22.88
C ILE A 102 -26.53 4.07 -21.46
N GLU A 103 -27.80 3.69 -21.31
CA GLU A 103 -28.37 3.33 -20.01
C GLU A 103 -27.69 2.08 -19.43
N ASP A 104 -27.46 1.04 -20.24
CA ASP A 104 -26.77 -0.19 -19.80
C ASP A 104 -25.31 0.08 -19.42
N ALA A 105 -24.60 0.94 -20.17
CA ALA A 105 -23.25 1.36 -19.82
C ALA A 105 -23.21 2.09 -18.46
N ILE A 106 -24.17 2.99 -18.21
CA ILE A 106 -24.31 3.69 -16.92
C ILE A 106 -24.60 2.69 -15.79
N LYS A 107 -25.56 1.77 -15.97
CA LYS A 107 -25.92 0.73 -15.00
C LYS A 107 -24.71 -0.15 -14.68
N THR A 108 -23.99 -0.61 -15.70
CA THR A 108 -22.78 -1.42 -15.57
C THR A 108 -21.70 -0.69 -14.76
N TYR A 109 -21.46 0.60 -15.07
CA TYR A 109 -20.52 1.41 -14.32
C TYR A 109 -20.95 1.58 -12.85
N MET A 110 -22.23 1.88 -12.59
CA MET A 110 -22.78 2.02 -11.24
C MET A 110 -22.62 0.74 -10.42
N ILE A 111 -22.92 -0.43 -11.01
CA ILE A 111 -22.76 -1.74 -10.36
C ILE A 111 -21.29 -2.01 -10.06
N ALA A 112 -20.39 -1.78 -11.03
CA ALA A 112 -18.97 -1.99 -10.85
C ALA A 112 -18.39 -1.07 -9.75
N ASN A 113 -18.80 0.19 -9.72
CA ASN A 113 -18.37 1.16 -8.71
C ASN A 113 -18.93 0.82 -7.32
N SER A 114 -20.20 0.39 -7.24
CA SER A 114 -20.81 -0.10 -6.01
C SER A 114 -20.06 -1.31 -5.44
N ARG A 115 -19.67 -2.27 -6.30
CA ARG A 115 -18.85 -3.42 -5.90
C ARG A 115 -17.48 -3.00 -5.36
N ARG A 116 -16.78 -2.08 -6.03
CA ARG A 116 -15.49 -1.54 -5.56
C ARG A 116 -15.63 -0.84 -4.21
N SER A 117 -16.66 -0.01 -4.05
CA SER A 117 -16.95 0.69 -2.79
C SER A 117 -17.24 -0.27 -1.64
N LYS A 118 -18.07 -1.31 -1.86
CA LYS A 118 -18.33 -2.36 -0.87
C LYS A 118 -17.04 -3.10 -0.46
N SER A 119 -16.23 -3.50 -1.44
CA SER A 119 -14.93 -4.15 -1.19
C SER A 119 -13.99 -3.26 -0.38
N GLN A 120 -13.92 -1.96 -0.70
CA GLN A 120 -13.12 -1.00 0.04
C GLN A 120 -13.62 -0.84 1.48
N LYS A 121 -14.94 -0.74 1.69
CA LYS A 121 -15.54 -0.63 3.03
C LYS A 121 -15.26 -1.88 3.86
N GLU A 122 -15.36 -3.07 3.27
CA GLU A 122 -15.03 -4.33 3.92
C GLU A 122 -13.53 -4.38 4.30
N ARG A 123 -12.64 -3.97 3.40
CA ARG A 123 -11.19 -3.89 3.67
C ARG A 123 -10.88 -2.93 4.82
N LEU A 124 -11.53 -1.78 4.86
CA LEU A 124 -11.37 -0.80 5.95
C LEU A 124 -11.92 -1.34 7.27
N SER A 125 -13.07 -2.01 7.26
CA SER A 125 -13.64 -2.67 8.45
C SER A 125 -12.69 -3.74 9.01
N LYS A 126 -12.17 -4.63 8.15
CA LYS A 126 -11.17 -5.64 8.54
C LYS A 126 -9.93 -4.99 9.15
N ARG A 127 -9.43 -3.91 8.54
CA ARG A 127 -8.29 -3.15 9.07
C ARG A 127 -8.60 -2.56 10.45
N GLN A 128 -9.80 -2.05 10.67
CA GLN A 128 -10.21 -1.50 11.96
C GLN A 128 -10.29 -2.59 13.04
N VAL A 129 -10.82 -3.77 12.71
CA VAL A 129 -10.82 -4.93 13.61
C VAL A 129 -9.39 -5.33 13.98
N ILE A 130 -8.47 -5.42 13.00
CA ILE A 130 -7.06 -5.72 13.27
C ILE A 130 -6.43 -4.69 14.21
N LEU A 131 -6.67 -3.40 13.99
CA LEU A 131 -6.16 -2.34 14.86
C LEU A 131 -6.70 -2.44 16.30
N GLN A 132 -7.99 -2.74 16.47
CA GLN A 132 -8.59 -2.96 17.79
C GLN A 132 -7.99 -4.20 18.48
N THR A 133 -7.77 -5.29 17.74
CA THR A 133 -7.13 -6.49 18.27
C THR A 133 -5.70 -6.21 18.71
N LEU A 134 -4.92 -5.46 17.92
CA LEU A 134 -3.57 -5.05 18.28
C LEU A 134 -3.55 -4.13 19.51
N GLN A 135 -4.54 -3.24 19.63
CA GLN A 135 -4.67 -2.37 20.81
C GLN A 135 -4.98 -3.19 22.07
N ARG A 136 -5.95 -4.12 22.00
CA ARG A 136 -6.27 -5.03 23.12
C ARG A 136 -5.07 -5.87 23.55
N LYS A 137 -4.29 -6.39 22.59
CA LYS A 137 -3.05 -7.14 22.87
C LYS A 137 -1.99 -6.29 23.58
N ARG A 138 -1.90 -5.00 23.26
CA ARG A 138 -0.99 -4.07 23.99
C ARG A 138 -1.48 -3.84 25.42
N GLU A 139 -2.79 -3.70 25.59
CA GLU A 139 -3.42 -3.45 26.90
C GLU A 139 -3.39 -4.70 27.80
N SER A 140 -3.50 -5.91 27.24
CA SER A 140 -3.45 -7.17 28.00
C SER A 140 -2.04 -7.55 28.49
N GLY A 141 -1.00 -6.84 28.05
CA GLY A 141 0.38 -7.11 28.47
C GLY A 141 0.93 -8.46 27.99
N GLU A 142 0.20 -9.19 27.14
CA GLU A 142 0.68 -10.40 26.47
C GLU A 142 1.80 -10.04 25.49
N ARG A 143 3.04 -10.04 25.98
CA ARG A 143 4.25 -10.03 25.15
C ARG A 143 4.43 -11.42 24.54
N ASP A 144 3.52 -11.79 23.64
CA ASP A 144 3.69 -12.98 22.84
C ASP A 144 4.93 -12.80 21.96
N SER A 145 6.00 -13.49 22.36
CA SER A 145 7.28 -13.60 21.65
C SER A 145 7.17 -14.50 20.41
N LYS A 146 5.94 -14.79 19.95
CA LYS A 146 5.67 -15.59 18.77
C LYS A 146 5.23 -14.66 17.65
N GLN A 147 6.21 -14.40 16.79
CA GLN A 147 6.09 -13.93 15.41
C GLN A 147 4.68 -14.20 14.86
N ILE A 148 3.95 -13.12 14.58
CA ILE A 148 2.69 -13.17 13.83
C ILE A 148 3.05 -13.71 12.44
N GLN A 149 3.09 -15.03 12.29
CA GLN A 149 2.94 -15.68 11.01
C GLN A 149 1.60 -15.22 10.47
N TYR A 150 1.64 -14.47 9.37
CA TYR A 150 0.48 -14.27 8.52
C TYR A 150 0.00 -15.66 8.11
N ASN A 151 -1.02 -16.16 8.79
CA ASN A 151 -1.78 -17.29 8.29
C ASN A 151 -2.55 -16.79 7.06
N GLU A 152 -1.90 -16.88 5.90
CA GLU A 152 -2.62 -17.18 4.69
C GLU A 152 -3.28 -18.53 4.90
N ASP A 153 -4.60 -18.56 4.70
CA ASP A 153 -5.44 -19.75 4.74
C ASP A 153 -4.92 -20.83 3.77
N ARG A 154 -3.94 -21.62 4.21
CA ARG A 154 -3.67 -22.94 3.65
C ARG A 154 -4.29 -23.99 4.54
N PHE A 155 -5.43 -24.42 4.03
CA PHE A 155 -6.10 -25.69 4.27
C PHE A 155 -5.09 -26.84 4.27
N SER A 156 -4.68 -27.29 5.45
CA SER A 156 -4.23 -28.67 5.66
C SER A 156 -4.70 -29.07 7.05
N GLY A 157 -5.75 -29.89 7.07
CA GLY A 157 -6.19 -30.54 8.28
C GLY A 157 -5.15 -31.57 8.69
N GLU A 158 -4.72 -31.52 9.94
CA GLU A 158 -4.29 -32.71 10.62
C GLU A 158 -4.45 -32.54 12.14
N ASN A 159 -4.96 -33.61 12.72
CA ASN A 159 -5.37 -33.80 14.09
C ASN A 159 -4.27 -33.47 15.10
N THR A 160 -4.57 -32.61 16.07
CA THR A 160 -3.92 -32.66 17.38
C THR A 160 -4.92 -32.41 18.51
N SER A 161 -5.22 -33.51 19.19
CA SER A 161 -5.76 -33.73 20.54
C SER A 161 -5.88 -32.50 21.45
N ARG A 162 -7.12 -32.20 21.85
CA ARG A 162 -7.46 -31.23 22.90
C ARG A 162 -7.40 -31.88 24.29
N PRO A 163 -6.86 -31.22 25.33
CA PRO A 163 -6.90 -31.72 26.70
C PRO A 163 -8.27 -31.48 27.34
N SER A 164 -8.71 -32.47 28.12
CA SER A 164 -9.97 -32.48 28.87
C SER A 164 -9.96 -31.45 30.00
N LEU A 165 -10.92 -30.51 29.97
CA LEU A 165 -11.27 -29.67 31.11
C LEU A 165 -12.63 -30.13 31.63
N SER A 166 -12.59 -30.80 32.79
CA SER A 166 -13.73 -31.10 33.64
C SER A 166 -14.26 -29.82 34.28
N GLY A 167 -15.45 -29.38 33.88
CA GLY A 167 -16.25 -28.36 34.56
C GLY A 167 -17.62 -28.92 34.94
N PRO A 168 -18.29 -28.36 35.97
CA PRO A 168 -19.37 -29.04 36.67
C PRO A 168 -20.66 -29.14 35.84
N THR A 169 -21.32 -30.28 36.03
CA THR A 169 -22.63 -30.72 35.58
C THR A 169 -23.69 -29.62 35.40
N LEU A 170 -23.83 -29.18 34.14
CA LEU A 170 -24.97 -28.40 33.62
C LEU A 170 -26.14 -29.33 33.21
N ASP A 171 -26.30 -30.49 33.85
CA ASP A 171 -27.21 -31.55 33.39
C ASP A 171 -28.58 -31.56 34.09
N VAL A 172 -28.80 -30.66 35.05
CA VAL A 172 -30.05 -30.64 35.85
C VAL A 172 -31.06 -29.60 35.33
N PHE A 173 -30.63 -28.59 34.57
CA PHE A 173 -31.51 -27.50 34.12
C PHE A 173 -32.11 -27.67 32.71
N MET A 174 -31.76 -28.73 31.96
CA MET A 174 -32.17 -28.87 30.55
C MET A 174 -33.35 -29.83 30.29
N LYS A 175 -33.85 -30.57 31.29
CA LYS A 175 -34.80 -31.69 31.08
C LYS A 175 -36.29 -31.34 30.95
N GLN A 176 -36.68 -30.06 30.90
CA GLN A 176 -38.11 -29.70 30.89
C GLN A 176 -38.64 -29.10 29.58
N ASN A 177 -37.85 -29.09 28.49
CA ASN A 177 -38.31 -28.59 27.17
C ASN A 177 -37.74 -29.36 25.97
N ASP A 178 -37.63 -30.69 26.09
CA ASP A 178 -36.99 -31.56 25.08
C ASP A 178 -37.61 -31.44 23.68
N GLU A 179 -38.93 -31.30 23.59
CA GLU A 179 -39.60 -31.28 22.28
C GLU A 179 -39.40 -29.97 21.52
N PHE A 180 -39.42 -28.84 22.23
CA PHE A 180 -39.15 -27.53 21.64
C PHE A 180 -37.68 -27.40 21.23
N GLN A 181 -36.75 -27.88 22.06
CA GLN A 181 -35.32 -27.87 21.75
C GLN A 181 -35.01 -28.79 20.57
N LYS A 182 -35.64 -29.97 20.47
CA LYS A 182 -35.46 -30.89 19.34
C LYS A 182 -35.95 -30.27 18.03
N LYS A 183 -37.10 -29.57 18.04
CA LYS A 183 -37.61 -28.83 16.87
C LYS A 183 -36.68 -27.68 16.48
N ALA A 184 -36.20 -26.90 17.45
CA ALA A 184 -35.24 -25.81 17.20
C ALA A 184 -33.91 -26.32 16.62
N LEU A 185 -33.43 -27.47 17.11
CA LEU A 185 -32.20 -28.12 16.63
C LEU A 185 -32.39 -28.65 15.20
N GLN A 186 -33.51 -29.31 14.91
CA GLN A 186 -33.85 -29.75 13.55
C GLN A 186 -33.97 -28.57 12.57
N GLU A 187 -34.60 -27.47 12.98
CA GLU A 187 -34.69 -26.26 12.16
C GLU A 187 -33.30 -25.64 11.91
N GLN A 188 -32.43 -25.60 12.92
CA GLN A 188 -31.05 -25.16 12.74
C GLN A 188 -30.25 -26.07 11.81
N GLN A 189 -30.42 -27.39 11.91
CA GLN A 189 -29.80 -28.34 11.01
C GLN A 189 -30.28 -28.13 9.57
N ARG A 190 -31.58 -27.91 9.36
CA ARG A 190 -32.15 -27.59 8.04
C ARG A 190 -31.60 -26.29 7.48
N LYS A 191 -31.52 -25.22 8.28
CA LYS A 191 -30.90 -23.95 7.85
C LYS A 191 -29.42 -24.11 7.49
N ARG A 192 -28.68 -24.98 8.20
CA ARG A 192 -27.28 -25.27 7.89
C ARG A 192 -27.15 -26.05 6.57
N SER A 193 -28.00 -27.04 6.33
CA SER A 193 -27.97 -27.80 5.07
C SER A 193 -28.35 -26.93 3.87
N GLU A 194 -29.39 -26.09 3.99
CA GLU A 194 -29.78 -25.11 2.95
C GLU A 194 -28.67 -24.11 2.63
N ARG A 195 -27.92 -23.64 3.65
CA ARG A 195 -26.76 -22.77 3.42
C ARG A 195 -25.63 -23.50 2.69
N ALA A 196 -25.37 -24.75 3.07
CA ALA A 196 -24.33 -25.55 2.44
C ALA A 196 -24.63 -25.85 0.97
N THR A 197 -25.89 -26.19 0.63
CA THR A 197 -26.31 -26.41 -0.76
C THR A 197 -26.23 -25.15 -1.59
N ASN A 198 -26.69 -24.01 -1.07
CA ASN A 198 -26.59 -22.72 -1.76
C ASN A 198 -25.13 -22.28 -2.00
N ALA A 199 -24.25 -22.50 -1.01
CA ALA A 199 -22.82 -22.22 -1.15
C ALA A 199 -22.17 -23.11 -2.22
N TYR A 200 -22.52 -24.41 -2.26
CA TYR A 200 -22.03 -25.34 -3.26
C TYR A 200 -22.48 -24.95 -4.68
N GLN A 201 -23.78 -24.67 -4.88
CA GLN A 201 -24.30 -24.20 -6.17
C GLN A 201 -23.62 -22.91 -6.63
N THR A 202 -23.35 -21.99 -5.70
CA THR A 202 -22.63 -20.74 -6.01
C THR A 202 -21.19 -21.03 -6.45
N ARG A 203 -20.52 -22.01 -5.84
CA ARG A 203 -19.17 -22.44 -6.22
C ARG A 203 -19.15 -23.03 -7.64
N ILE A 204 -20.13 -23.87 -7.98
CA ILE A 204 -20.28 -24.42 -9.33
C ILE A 204 -20.47 -23.31 -10.37
N ARG A 205 -21.40 -22.37 -10.17
CA ARG A 205 -21.60 -21.23 -11.08
C ARG A 205 -20.35 -20.36 -11.24
N ASN A 206 -19.57 -20.21 -10.17
CA ASN A 206 -18.31 -19.45 -10.23
C ASN A 206 -17.22 -20.20 -10.99
N LEU A 207 -17.18 -21.52 -10.92
CA LEU A 207 -16.26 -22.34 -11.73
C LEU A 207 -16.63 -22.28 -13.20
N GLU A 208 -17.92 -22.39 -13.54
CA GLU A 208 -18.41 -22.23 -14.92
C GLU A 208 -18.06 -20.86 -15.50
N LYS A 209 -18.26 -19.78 -14.71
CA LYS A 209 -17.85 -18.43 -15.10
C LYS A 209 -16.35 -18.30 -15.30
N LYS A 210 -15.53 -18.94 -14.47
CA LYS A 210 -14.07 -18.95 -14.63
C LYS A 210 -13.66 -19.66 -15.91
N GLN A 211 -14.23 -20.84 -16.20
CA GLN A 211 -13.97 -21.56 -17.46
C GLN A 211 -14.37 -20.71 -18.68
N HIS A 212 -15.49 -20.00 -18.62
CA HIS A 212 -15.93 -19.13 -19.71
C HIS A 212 -15.03 -17.89 -19.88
N LEU A 213 -14.47 -17.36 -18.80
CA LEU A 213 -13.50 -16.26 -18.83
C LEU A 213 -12.13 -16.73 -19.35
N GLU A 214 -11.66 -17.90 -18.95
CA GLU A 214 -10.41 -18.50 -19.43
C GLU A 214 -10.48 -18.78 -20.95
N ASN A 215 -11.61 -19.31 -21.43
CA ASN A 215 -11.83 -19.50 -22.87
C ASN A 215 -11.89 -18.17 -23.65
N SER A 216 -12.45 -17.11 -23.04
CA SER A 216 -12.49 -15.77 -23.65
C SER A 216 -11.13 -15.06 -23.63
N GLN A 217 -10.34 -15.24 -22.58
CA GLN A 217 -8.97 -14.72 -22.47
C GLN A 217 -8.03 -15.38 -23.46
N PHE A 218 -8.14 -16.70 -23.68
CA PHE A 218 -7.36 -17.41 -24.68
C PHE A 218 -7.59 -16.86 -26.10
N MET A 219 -8.85 -16.54 -26.44
CA MET A 219 -9.20 -15.89 -27.72
C MET A 219 -8.65 -14.47 -27.83
N ARG A 220 -8.65 -13.68 -26.73
CA ARG A 220 -8.08 -12.32 -26.73
C ARG A 220 -6.56 -12.30 -26.84
N GLU A 221 -5.87 -13.19 -26.12
CA GLU A 221 -4.40 -13.31 -26.23
C GLU A 221 -3.95 -13.73 -27.64
N THR A 222 -4.74 -14.57 -28.31
CA THR A 222 -4.43 -15.00 -29.68
C THR A 222 -4.61 -13.88 -30.70
N ILE A 223 -5.55 -12.96 -30.46
CA ILE A 223 -5.80 -11.78 -31.29
C ILE A 223 -4.77 -10.66 -31.00
N GLU A 224 -4.43 -10.41 -29.73
CA GLU A 224 -3.41 -9.43 -29.34
C GLU A 224 -2.01 -9.83 -29.80
N ARG A 225 -1.66 -11.13 -29.78
CA ARG A 225 -0.39 -11.62 -30.36
C ARG A 225 -0.31 -11.41 -31.87
N LYS A 226 -1.44 -11.38 -32.60
CA LYS A 226 -1.45 -11.08 -34.04
C LYS A 226 -1.38 -9.59 -34.34
N CYS A 227 -1.90 -8.71 -33.49
CA CYS A 227 -1.81 -7.26 -33.67
C CYS A 227 -0.45 -6.66 -33.29
N ASN A 228 0.26 -7.22 -32.30
CA ASN A 228 1.57 -6.69 -31.88
C ASN A 228 2.72 -6.97 -32.86
N VAL A 229 2.58 -7.91 -33.79
CA VAL A 229 3.61 -8.20 -34.81
C VAL A 229 3.64 -7.14 -35.92
N LEU A 230 2.58 -6.34 -36.09
CA LEU A 230 2.47 -5.35 -37.18
C LEU A 230 2.71 -3.90 -36.77
N SER A 231 2.80 -3.62 -35.47
CA SER A 231 3.10 -2.27 -34.95
C SER A 231 4.42 -2.32 -34.19
N GLY A 232 5.48 -1.76 -34.78
CA GLY A 232 6.83 -1.68 -34.22
C GLY A 232 6.94 -0.88 -32.91
N CYS A 233 6.26 -1.34 -31.85
CA CYS A 233 6.28 -0.76 -30.53
C CYS A 233 7.26 -1.53 -29.64
N GLU A 234 8.56 -1.39 -29.92
CA GLU A 234 9.66 -1.98 -29.12
C GLU A 234 9.59 -1.60 -27.62
N LYS A 235 8.91 -0.48 -27.29
CA LYS A 235 8.75 0.00 -25.91
C LYS A 235 7.87 -0.93 -25.05
N SER A 236 6.94 -1.68 -25.64
CA SER A 236 6.09 -2.61 -24.88
C SER A 236 6.88 -3.84 -24.42
N TYR A 237 7.65 -4.43 -25.34
CA TYR A 237 8.46 -5.62 -25.07
C TYR A 237 9.49 -5.38 -23.95
N ARG A 238 10.11 -4.20 -23.94
CA ARG A 238 11.09 -3.85 -22.91
C ARG A 238 10.45 -3.71 -21.52
N ALA A 239 9.23 -3.18 -21.43
CA ALA A 239 8.54 -3.06 -20.15
C ALA A 239 8.17 -4.44 -19.57
N ASP A 240 7.74 -5.37 -20.42
CA ASP A 240 7.40 -6.74 -20.03
C ASP A 240 8.63 -7.51 -19.53
N GLN A 241 9.77 -7.37 -20.21
CA GLN A 241 11.05 -7.96 -19.78
C GLN A 241 11.49 -7.47 -18.40
N ILE A 242 11.28 -6.20 -18.09
CA ILE A 242 11.62 -5.62 -16.79
C ILE A 242 10.72 -6.18 -15.68
N ILE A 243 9.43 -6.35 -15.96
CA ILE A 243 8.48 -6.94 -15.00
C ILE A 243 8.83 -8.42 -14.77
N GLU A 244 9.19 -9.14 -15.83
CA GLU A 244 9.63 -10.52 -15.74
C GLU A 244 10.92 -10.65 -14.92
N ALA A 245 11.92 -9.80 -15.18
CA ALA A 245 13.15 -9.72 -14.39
C ALA A 245 12.85 -9.45 -12.91
N LEU A 246 11.93 -8.51 -12.59
CA LEU A 246 11.49 -8.27 -11.22
C LEU A 246 10.92 -9.53 -10.56
N ASN A 247 10.09 -10.28 -11.28
CA ASN A 247 9.49 -11.51 -10.75
C ASN A 247 10.54 -12.60 -10.54
N ARG A 248 11.52 -12.73 -11.45
CA ARG A 248 12.66 -13.64 -11.28
C ARG A 248 13.49 -13.31 -10.05
N ILE A 249 13.83 -12.03 -9.84
CA ILE A 249 14.53 -11.59 -8.64
C ILE A 249 13.74 -11.89 -7.37
N ILE A 250 12.44 -11.53 -7.33
CA ILE A 250 11.61 -11.79 -6.15
C ILE A 250 11.54 -13.29 -5.86
N SER A 251 11.43 -14.12 -6.89
CA SER A 251 11.42 -15.57 -6.74
C SER A 251 12.75 -16.08 -6.19
N ALA A 252 13.88 -15.61 -6.74
CA ALA A 252 15.21 -15.94 -6.23
C ALA A 252 15.36 -15.56 -4.74
N LEU A 253 14.93 -14.34 -4.36
CA LEU A 253 14.97 -13.87 -2.98
C LEU A 253 14.13 -14.74 -2.03
N ASN A 254 12.96 -15.22 -2.45
CA ASN A 254 12.13 -16.11 -1.63
C ASN A 254 12.83 -17.44 -1.32
N TYR A 255 13.64 -17.94 -2.25
CA TYR A 255 14.45 -19.13 -2.04
C TYR A 255 15.83 -18.83 -1.44
N SER A 256 16.10 -17.58 -1.04
CA SER A 256 17.43 -17.11 -0.61
C SER A 256 18.53 -17.38 -1.64
N ILE A 257 18.15 -17.47 -2.93
CA ILE A 257 19.05 -17.61 -4.07
C ILE A 257 19.43 -16.22 -4.56
N LYS A 258 20.66 -16.08 -5.03
CA LYS A 258 21.17 -14.82 -5.58
C LYS A 258 20.53 -14.54 -6.94
N PRO A 259 20.09 -13.30 -7.20
CA PRO A 259 19.54 -12.93 -8.50
C PRO A 259 20.62 -12.88 -9.58
N GLU A 260 20.22 -13.10 -10.84
CA GLU A 260 21.12 -12.97 -11.98
C GLU A 260 21.53 -11.51 -12.21
N LEU A 261 22.78 -11.32 -12.67
CA LEU A 261 23.34 -9.99 -12.94
C LEU A 261 22.50 -9.20 -13.96
N LYS A 262 22.09 -9.87 -15.05
CA LYS A 262 21.31 -9.29 -16.14
C LYS A 262 19.95 -8.76 -15.67
N ASP A 263 19.32 -9.47 -14.73
CA ASP A 263 18.01 -9.09 -14.18
C ASP A 263 18.12 -7.82 -13.33
N VAL A 264 19.21 -7.68 -12.57
CA VAL A 264 19.47 -6.46 -11.78
C VAL A 264 19.76 -5.28 -12.70
N GLU A 265 20.55 -5.48 -13.77
CA GLU A 265 20.84 -4.43 -14.78
C GLU A 265 19.55 -3.92 -15.44
N LEU A 266 18.64 -4.82 -15.83
CA LEU A 266 17.34 -4.45 -16.42
C LEU A 266 16.49 -3.57 -15.49
N ILE A 267 16.52 -3.80 -14.18
CA ILE A 267 15.74 -3.02 -13.21
C ILE A 267 16.32 -1.63 -12.97
N LEU A 268 17.63 -1.45 -13.22
CA LEU A 268 18.31 -0.17 -13.04
C LEU A 268 18.06 0.82 -14.17
N GLU A 269 17.58 0.36 -15.32
CA GLU A 269 17.18 1.24 -16.43
C GLU A 269 16.20 2.34 -15.96
N PRO A 270 16.30 3.59 -16.46
CA PRO A 270 15.58 4.75 -15.95
C PRO A 270 14.09 4.74 -16.32
N ILE A 271 13.34 3.84 -15.70
CA ILE A 271 11.89 3.64 -15.86
C ILE A 271 11.20 3.88 -14.52
N ARG A 272 9.92 4.27 -14.54
CA ARG A 272 9.15 4.48 -13.30
C ARG A 272 8.65 3.13 -12.76
N LEU A 273 9.52 2.35 -12.09
CA LEU A 273 9.04 1.19 -11.33
C LEU A 273 8.92 1.55 -9.86
N SER A 274 7.74 1.31 -9.30
CA SER A 274 7.57 1.31 -7.85
C SER A 274 8.38 0.16 -7.23
N LYS A 275 8.85 0.32 -5.99
CA LYS A 275 9.52 -0.72 -5.19
C LYS A 275 10.96 -1.14 -5.58
N ARG A 276 11.60 -0.60 -6.63
CA ARG A 276 13.02 -0.94 -6.95
C ARG A 276 13.95 -0.83 -5.75
N LYS A 277 13.87 0.31 -5.06
CA LYS A 277 14.70 0.59 -3.88
C LYS A 277 14.44 -0.41 -2.74
N ILE A 278 13.27 -1.01 -2.67
CA ILE A 278 12.93 -2.03 -1.67
C ILE A 278 13.58 -3.34 -2.08
N ILE A 279 13.38 -3.78 -3.31
CA ILE A 279 13.95 -5.04 -3.83
C ILE A 279 15.48 -5.04 -3.75
N LEU A 280 16.13 -3.94 -4.16
CA LEU A 280 17.59 -3.86 -4.06
C LEU A 280 18.09 -3.89 -2.61
N LYS A 281 17.31 -3.38 -1.64
CA LYS A 281 17.64 -3.56 -0.21
C LYS A 281 17.47 -5.00 0.22
N ASP A 282 16.42 -5.65 -0.24
CA ASP A 282 16.15 -7.05 0.07
C ASP A 282 17.25 -7.96 -0.49
N ILE A 283 17.80 -7.65 -1.67
CA ILE A 283 18.99 -8.33 -2.21
C ILE A 283 20.19 -8.16 -1.25
N LEU A 284 20.51 -6.93 -0.84
CA LEU A 284 21.63 -6.68 0.09
C LEU A 284 21.43 -7.39 1.43
N TYR A 285 20.20 -7.43 1.93
CA TYR A 285 19.87 -8.04 3.22
C TYR A 285 19.89 -9.57 3.16
N ILE A 286 19.16 -10.16 2.20
CA ILE A 286 18.95 -11.61 2.10
C ILE A 286 20.20 -12.29 1.53
N CYS A 287 20.77 -11.78 0.44
CA CYS A 287 21.86 -12.46 -0.26
C CYS A 287 23.24 -12.18 0.36
N PHE A 288 23.44 -11.01 0.97
CA PHE A 288 24.74 -10.58 1.48
C PHE A 288 24.77 -10.40 3.00
N GLY A 289 23.65 -10.60 3.69
CA GLY A 289 23.58 -10.46 5.15
C GLY A 289 23.91 -9.05 5.64
N LEU A 290 23.79 -8.03 4.78
CA LEU A 290 24.12 -6.66 5.16
C LEU A 290 23.00 -6.06 6.01
N VAL A 291 23.07 -6.36 7.32
CA VAL A 291 22.22 -5.81 8.36
C VAL A 291 22.77 -4.45 8.77
N GLY A 292 22.67 -3.47 7.88
CA GLY A 292 23.29 -2.17 8.09
C GLY A 292 22.51 -1.06 7.41
N LYS A 293 22.67 0.16 7.91
CA LYS A 293 22.07 1.34 7.28
C LYS A 293 23.00 2.02 6.30
N CYS A 294 24.23 1.56 6.06
CA CYS A 294 25.23 2.31 5.30
C CYS A 294 25.80 1.54 4.11
N ILE A 295 26.03 2.25 3.00
CA ILE A 295 26.73 1.80 1.78
C ILE A 295 27.89 2.78 1.54
N PRO A 296 29.04 2.34 0.97
CA PRO A 296 30.09 3.25 0.54
C PRO A 296 29.54 4.36 -0.38
N ASP A 297 29.99 5.59 -0.18
CA ASP A 297 29.55 6.71 -1.02
C ASP A 297 30.23 6.63 -2.39
N LEU A 298 29.48 6.11 -3.36
CA LEU A 298 29.90 6.02 -4.76
C LEU A 298 29.69 7.38 -5.42
N GLN A 299 30.53 8.37 -5.08
CA GLN A 299 30.63 9.63 -5.82
C GLN A 299 31.40 9.37 -7.12
N LEU A 300 30.77 8.64 -8.03
CA LEU A 300 31.30 8.35 -9.36
C LEU A 300 30.66 9.33 -10.34
N SER A 301 31.45 9.89 -11.26
CA SER A 301 30.89 10.62 -12.39
C SER A 301 30.06 9.65 -13.27
N ASP A 302 29.18 10.16 -14.14
CA ASP A 302 28.39 9.30 -15.04
C ASP A 302 29.27 8.42 -15.95
N GLU A 303 30.49 8.87 -16.25
CA GLU A 303 31.50 8.13 -17.02
C GLU A 303 32.15 7.04 -16.17
N ASP A 304 32.55 7.37 -14.94
CA ASP A 304 33.10 6.40 -13.98
C ASP A 304 32.05 5.37 -13.55
N LEU A 305 30.77 5.73 -13.52
CA LEU A 305 29.65 4.81 -13.27
C LEU A 305 29.61 3.74 -14.34
N LYS A 306 29.74 4.10 -15.63
CA LYS A 306 29.77 3.13 -16.72
C LYS A 306 31.00 2.21 -16.63
N GLU A 307 32.15 2.75 -16.29
CA GLU A 307 33.39 1.95 -16.11
C GLU A 307 33.29 1.02 -14.89
N TYR A 308 32.68 1.50 -13.81
CA TYR A 308 32.35 0.73 -12.61
C TYR A 308 31.34 -0.40 -12.92
N TYR A 309 30.31 -0.11 -13.71
CA TYR A 309 29.40 -1.11 -14.27
C TYR A 309 30.07 -2.04 -15.28
N ASN A 310 31.34 -1.87 -15.63
CA ASN A 310 32.11 -2.81 -16.46
C ASN A 310 33.14 -3.62 -15.67
N GLY A 311 33.15 -3.51 -14.33
CA GLY A 311 34.00 -4.33 -13.47
C GLY A 311 35.39 -3.75 -13.21
N ALA A 312 35.60 -2.46 -13.48
CA ALA A 312 36.85 -1.80 -13.10
C ALA A 312 37.04 -1.79 -11.58
N SER A 313 38.29 -2.00 -11.16
CA SER A 313 38.70 -2.22 -9.77
C SER A 313 38.27 -1.09 -8.82
N LEU A 314 37.79 -1.46 -7.64
CA LEU A 314 37.36 -0.56 -6.55
C LEU A 314 38.48 0.31 -5.94
N ALA A 315 39.69 0.26 -6.49
CA ALA A 315 40.87 0.91 -5.91
C ALA A 315 40.71 2.43 -5.70
N LYS A 316 39.71 3.07 -6.33
CA LYS A 316 39.41 4.51 -6.17
C LYS A 316 38.24 4.83 -5.25
N VAL A 317 37.50 3.84 -4.75
CA VAL A 317 36.34 4.10 -3.86
C VAL A 317 36.84 4.27 -2.44
N ASP A 318 36.75 5.49 -1.94
CA ASP A 318 37.07 5.85 -0.56
C ASP A 318 36.12 5.14 0.41
N GLN A 319 36.56 3.99 0.94
CA GLN A 319 35.79 3.16 1.88
C GLN A 319 35.47 3.88 3.20
N THR A 320 36.11 5.03 3.46
CA THR A 320 35.90 5.81 4.68
C THR A 320 34.58 6.58 4.63
N LYS A 321 34.10 6.95 3.43
CA LYS A 321 32.84 7.68 3.25
C LYS A 321 31.68 6.70 3.12
N LYS A 322 30.81 6.69 4.13
CA LYS A 322 29.63 5.82 4.20
C LYS A 322 28.36 6.66 4.19
N LYS A 323 27.45 6.37 3.26
CA LYS A 323 26.14 7.02 3.14
C LYS A 323 25.04 6.10 3.59
N PHE A 324 24.03 6.64 4.28
CA PHE A 324 22.90 5.83 4.70
C PHE A 324 22.06 5.32 3.49
N ILE A 325 21.71 4.04 3.43
CA ILE A 325 20.84 3.39 2.42
C ILE A 325 19.53 4.18 2.20
N THR A 326 18.99 4.75 3.28
CA THR A 326 17.78 5.59 3.20
C THR A 326 17.99 6.84 2.36
N ARG A 327 19.20 7.41 2.41
CA ARG A 327 19.66 8.59 1.65
C ARG A 327 20.26 8.25 0.29
N SER A 328 20.67 7.01 0.04
CA SER A 328 21.24 6.60 -1.26
C SER A 328 20.20 6.64 -2.38
N THR A 329 20.63 6.98 -3.58
CA THR A 329 19.78 6.94 -4.79
C THR A 329 19.64 5.51 -5.32
N VAL A 330 18.70 5.26 -6.23
CA VAL A 330 18.52 3.91 -6.83
C VAL A 330 19.74 3.48 -7.65
N PRO A 331 20.35 4.35 -8.49
CA PRO A 331 21.57 3.99 -9.23
C PRO A 331 22.75 3.66 -8.32
N GLU A 332 23.02 4.47 -7.29
CA GLU A 332 24.08 4.21 -6.29
C GLU A 332 23.90 2.83 -5.65
N LEU A 333 22.67 2.55 -5.19
CA LEU A 333 22.34 1.31 -4.52
C LEU A 333 22.42 0.10 -5.48
N GLY A 334 21.97 0.28 -6.72
CA GLY A 334 22.07 -0.71 -7.78
C GLY A 334 23.48 -1.04 -8.21
N GLY A 335 24.32 -0.01 -8.37
CA GLY A 335 25.75 -0.17 -8.66
C GLY A 335 26.44 -0.98 -7.59
N PHE A 336 26.16 -0.68 -6.32
CA PHE A 336 26.70 -1.47 -5.22
C PHE A 336 26.24 -2.94 -5.24
N VAL A 337 24.95 -3.21 -5.53
CA VAL A 337 24.45 -4.58 -5.67
C VAL A 337 25.15 -5.33 -6.81
N LEU A 338 25.27 -4.71 -7.98
CA LEU A 338 25.94 -5.32 -9.14
C LEU A 338 27.40 -5.62 -8.85
N PHE A 339 28.10 -4.69 -8.20
CA PHE A 339 29.47 -4.89 -7.78
C PHE A 339 29.62 -6.10 -6.85
N MET A 340 28.76 -6.21 -5.84
CA MET A 340 28.77 -7.32 -4.88
C MET A 340 28.47 -8.68 -5.56
N LEU A 341 27.55 -8.70 -6.53
CA LEU A 341 27.26 -9.92 -7.31
C LEU A 341 28.49 -10.35 -8.12
N ARG A 342 29.16 -9.42 -8.81
CA ARG A 342 30.36 -9.71 -9.61
C ARG A 342 31.54 -10.18 -8.77
N GLN A 343 31.75 -9.60 -7.59
CA GLN A 343 32.79 -10.08 -6.68
C GLN A 343 32.58 -11.52 -6.27
N GLN A 344 31.33 -11.95 -6.09
CA GLN A 344 31.03 -13.33 -5.76
C GLN A 344 31.22 -14.26 -6.95
N ASP A 345 30.81 -13.86 -8.16
CA ASP A 345 31.04 -14.66 -9.37
C ASP A 345 32.54 -14.85 -9.62
N ALA A 346 33.36 -13.82 -9.37
CA ALA A 346 34.81 -13.88 -9.47
C ALA A 346 35.48 -14.77 -8.40
N ASN A 347 34.84 -14.99 -7.25
CA ASN A 347 35.36 -15.87 -6.20
C ASN A 347 34.98 -17.35 -6.40
N ILE A 348 34.06 -17.64 -7.32
CA ILE A 348 33.61 -19.01 -7.63
C ILE A 348 34.44 -19.63 -8.77
N GLN A 349 35.10 -18.80 -9.58
CA GLN A 349 36.09 -19.20 -10.58
C GLN A 349 37.47 -19.31 -9.94
#